data_AF-A0A956I9Q0-F1
#
_entry.id   AF-A0A956I9Q0-F1
#
_cell.length_a   1.000
_cell.length_b   1.000
_cell.length_c   1.000
_cell.angle_alpha   90.00
_cell.angle_beta   90.00
_cell.angle_gamma   90.00
#
_symmetry.space_group_name_H-M   'P 1'
#
loop_
_entity.id
_entity.type
_entity.pdbx_description
1 polymer ?
#
loop_
_entity_poly.entity_id
_entity_poly.type
_entity_poly.pdbx_seq_one_letter_code
_entity_poly.pdbx_strand_id
1 'polypeptide(L)'
;PENVMVGAFGEVYVLDWGIAVALEDDGSGRLPLAKDATSVAGTPAYMAPEQLGGDDPRITPRTDVYLLGGMLFELLTGRPPHVGECLRDILASLFAPPPLDEGVPDELARIVRRAMDVDPEGRFENVDQLRLSVEGFLRHTDARRLAAKADALGAKLVAAQREGAEELAETHFAEARFAYRTALDAWPGGEEAREGLDALVLSRATHLLEIRDLAGCARLLASARDVPKELSERLAAAQREAKAAKERAEARDRDEDLEKGRRTRAFFAAVLGTLWVVFPLTPHLLGRRDMTNPTTIALVATFFLAVVSGLVLWARDSMLGTRLNRSIVGMLFAMLVMQLVFAIGFGSFLQLDEVQLPVTLIFFHATLAACAVVIIDLWLVPTAIAFVAAFFVAASNPEHANFCMSSANFVLLVNALVVNYSNRLSEISKKVHRNS
;
A
#
# COMPACT_ATOMS: atom_id res chain seq x y z
N PRO A 1 -23.17 -37.67 -40.57
CA PRO A 1 -22.45 -38.22 -41.75
C PRO A 1 -22.04 -39.70 -41.61
N GLU A 2 -22.38 -40.55 -42.60
CA GLU A 2 -22.17 -42.01 -42.58
C GLU A 2 -20.71 -42.45 -42.77
N ASN A 3 -19.88 -41.63 -43.44
CA ASN A 3 -18.48 -41.95 -43.75
C ASN A 3 -17.50 -41.53 -42.65
N VAL A 4 -18.00 -41.20 -41.47
CA VAL A 4 -17.20 -40.82 -40.30
C VAL A 4 -17.59 -41.69 -39.11
N MET A 5 -16.63 -42.43 -38.57
CA MET A 5 -16.81 -43.26 -37.38
C MET A 5 -16.18 -42.59 -36.17
N VAL A 6 -16.93 -42.58 -35.06
CA VAL A 6 -16.46 -42.09 -33.75
C VAL A 6 -16.22 -43.29 -32.83
N GLY A 7 -14.99 -43.44 -32.36
CA GLY A 7 -14.57 -44.48 -31.43
C GLY A 7 -15.03 -44.24 -30.00
N ALA A 8 -14.87 -45.24 -29.14
CA ALA A 8 -15.31 -45.20 -27.74
C ALA A 8 -14.59 -44.14 -26.89
N PHE A 9 -13.42 -43.67 -27.33
CA PHE A 9 -12.63 -42.64 -26.63
C PHE A 9 -12.61 -41.31 -27.39
N GLY A 10 -13.50 -41.14 -28.38
CA GLY A 10 -13.61 -39.92 -29.17
C GLY A 10 -12.66 -39.85 -30.38
N GLU A 11 -12.03 -40.96 -30.75
CA GLU A 11 -11.26 -41.03 -31.99
C GLU A 11 -12.17 -40.86 -33.21
N VAL A 12 -11.75 -40.08 -34.20
CA VAL A 12 -12.53 -39.83 -35.42
C VAL A 12 -11.81 -40.46 -36.61
N TYR A 13 -12.50 -41.37 -37.30
CA TYR A 13 -11.97 -42.07 -38.48
C TYR A 13 -12.79 -41.71 -39.71
N VAL A 14 -12.11 -41.32 -40.78
CA VAL A 14 -12.71 -41.22 -42.12
C VAL A 14 -12.72 -42.61 -42.74
N LEU A 15 -13.89 -43.04 -43.17
CA LEU A 15 -14.13 -44.34 -43.77
C LEU A 15 -14.55 -44.17 -45.23
N ASP A 16 -14.56 -45.29 -45.96
CA ASP A 16 -15.07 -45.40 -47.33
C ASP A 16 -14.37 -44.49 -48.36
N TRP A 17 -13.22 -44.96 -48.83
CA TRP A 17 -12.45 -44.33 -49.92
C TRP A 17 -12.95 -44.74 -51.32
N GLY A 18 -14.14 -45.35 -51.43
CA GLY A 18 -14.64 -45.95 -52.68
C GLY A 18 -14.87 -44.95 -53.83
N ILE A 19 -14.92 -43.66 -53.53
CA ILE A 19 -15.07 -42.56 -54.50
C ILE A 19 -13.87 -41.60 -54.51
N ALA A 20 -12.76 -41.98 -53.87
CA ALA A 20 -11.55 -41.15 -53.84
C ALA A 20 -10.86 -41.07 -55.21
N VAL A 21 -10.29 -39.91 -55.51
CA VAL A 21 -9.55 -39.65 -56.76
C VAL A 21 -8.16 -39.10 -56.44
N ALA A 22 -7.19 -39.37 -57.31
CA ALA A 22 -5.84 -38.82 -57.23
C ALA A 22 -5.70 -37.57 -58.11
N LEU A 23 -5.07 -36.52 -57.60
CA LEU A 23 -4.78 -35.31 -58.38
C LEU A 23 -3.59 -35.49 -59.32
N GLU A 24 -2.64 -36.36 -58.94
CA GLU A 24 -1.43 -36.67 -59.70
C GLU A 24 -1.32 -38.19 -59.91
N ASP A 25 -0.70 -38.58 -61.02
CA ASP A 25 -0.44 -40.00 -61.31
C ASP A 25 0.81 -40.46 -60.54
N ASP A 26 0.59 -41.29 -59.53
CA ASP A 26 1.66 -41.90 -58.73
C ASP A 26 2.23 -43.19 -59.38
N GLY A 27 1.72 -43.57 -60.56
CA GLY A 27 2.10 -44.78 -61.28
C GLY A 27 1.66 -46.08 -60.61
N SER A 28 0.92 -46.01 -59.49
CA SER A 28 0.46 -47.19 -58.74
C SER A 28 -0.85 -47.75 -59.30
N GLY A 29 -1.62 -46.94 -60.02
CA GLY A 29 -2.94 -47.29 -60.56
C GLY A 29 -3.99 -47.63 -59.49
N ARG A 30 -3.72 -47.29 -58.21
CA ARG A 30 -4.62 -47.62 -57.09
C ARG A 30 -5.84 -46.73 -57.00
N LEU A 31 -5.71 -45.47 -57.42
CA LEU A 31 -6.78 -44.48 -57.42
C LEU A 31 -6.99 -43.95 -58.86
N PRO A 32 -8.23 -43.74 -59.30
CA PRO A 32 -8.51 -43.06 -60.55
C PRO A 32 -8.06 -41.59 -60.47
N LEU A 33 -7.59 -41.02 -61.59
CA LEU A 33 -7.22 -39.60 -61.62
C LEU A 33 -8.47 -38.73 -61.63
N ALA A 34 -8.41 -37.59 -60.94
CA ALA A 34 -9.51 -36.63 -60.84
C ALA A 34 -10.02 -36.16 -62.21
N LYS A 35 -9.12 -35.98 -63.17
CA LYS A 35 -9.42 -35.61 -64.57
C LYS A 35 -10.18 -36.68 -65.36
N ASP A 36 -10.13 -37.94 -64.91
CA ASP A 36 -10.74 -39.09 -65.58
C ASP A 36 -12.07 -39.49 -64.91
N ALA A 37 -12.49 -38.77 -63.85
CA ALA A 37 -13.77 -38.97 -63.19
C ALA A 37 -14.90 -38.48 -64.11
N THR A 38 -15.66 -39.41 -64.69
CA THR A 38 -16.69 -39.11 -65.70
C THR A 38 -18.12 -39.34 -65.21
N SER A 39 -18.30 -39.90 -64.02
CA SER A 39 -19.61 -40.10 -63.39
C SER A 39 -19.77 -39.23 -62.14
N VAL A 40 -20.95 -38.61 -62.03
CA VAL A 40 -21.36 -37.92 -60.79
C VAL A 40 -21.45 -38.99 -59.69
N ALA A 41 -20.50 -38.97 -58.76
CA ALA A 41 -20.39 -39.92 -57.66
C ALA A 41 -20.42 -39.20 -56.31
N GLY A 42 -21.15 -39.76 -55.34
CA GLY A 42 -21.33 -39.20 -54.00
C GLY A 42 -22.79 -38.94 -53.64
N THR A 43 -23.02 -38.46 -52.42
CA THR A 43 -24.35 -38.15 -51.89
C THR A 43 -24.78 -36.74 -52.35
N PRO A 44 -25.84 -36.57 -53.17
CA PRO A 44 -26.21 -35.27 -53.74
C PRO A 44 -26.43 -34.15 -52.73
N ALA A 45 -26.85 -34.51 -51.52
CA ALA A 45 -27.07 -33.57 -50.42
C ALA A 45 -25.78 -32.86 -49.93
N TYR A 46 -24.60 -33.35 -50.30
CA TYR A 46 -23.30 -32.81 -49.88
C TYR A 46 -22.41 -32.34 -51.03
N MET A 47 -22.75 -32.67 -52.28
CA MET A 47 -21.88 -32.42 -53.44
C MET A 47 -21.50 -30.95 -53.56
N ALA A 48 -20.27 -30.69 -54.00
CA ALA A 48 -19.81 -29.36 -54.37
C ALA A 48 -20.30 -29.01 -55.78
N PRO A 49 -20.59 -27.72 -56.08
CA PRO A 49 -21.12 -27.30 -57.39
C PRO A 49 -20.26 -27.73 -58.59
N GLU A 50 -18.93 -27.74 -58.42
CA GLU A 50 -17.98 -28.12 -59.47
C GLU A 50 -18.01 -29.62 -59.83
N GLN A 51 -18.55 -30.49 -58.95
CA GLN A 51 -18.67 -31.93 -59.21
C GLN A 51 -19.80 -32.24 -60.22
N LEU A 52 -20.65 -31.26 -60.54
CA LEU A 52 -21.75 -31.40 -61.50
C LEU A 52 -21.33 -31.17 -62.96
N GLY A 53 -20.06 -30.82 -63.21
CA GLY A 53 -19.54 -30.30 -64.49
C GLY A 53 -19.58 -31.23 -65.71
N GLY A 54 -20.11 -32.45 -65.60
CA GLY A 54 -20.17 -33.41 -66.71
C GLY A 54 -18.78 -34.00 -67.03
N ASP A 55 -18.27 -33.77 -68.24
CA ASP A 55 -17.06 -34.43 -68.78
C ASP A 55 -15.72 -33.88 -68.23
N ASP A 56 -15.73 -32.79 -67.46
CA ASP A 56 -14.52 -32.19 -66.85
C ASP A 56 -14.80 -31.65 -65.43
N PRO A 57 -14.97 -32.53 -64.43
CA PRO A 57 -15.14 -32.10 -63.05
C PRO A 57 -13.81 -31.56 -62.51
N ARG A 58 -13.79 -30.25 -62.20
CA ARG A 58 -12.62 -29.53 -61.66
C ARG A 58 -12.42 -29.81 -60.17
N ILE A 59 -12.27 -31.08 -59.82
CA ILE A 59 -12.07 -31.53 -58.43
C ILE A 59 -10.68 -31.07 -57.97
N THR A 60 -10.65 -30.42 -56.80
CA THR A 60 -9.43 -29.92 -56.16
C THR A 60 -9.51 -30.13 -54.65
N PRO A 61 -8.46 -29.87 -53.86
CA PRO A 61 -8.57 -29.91 -52.40
C PRO A 61 -9.67 -28.97 -51.83
N ARG A 62 -10.06 -27.93 -52.57
CA ARG A 62 -11.16 -27.03 -52.21
C ARG A 62 -12.55 -27.70 -52.33
N THR A 63 -12.64 -28.80 -53.08
CA THR A 63 -13.83 -29.65 -53.13
C THR A 63 -14.02 -30.35 -51.78
N ASP A 64 -12.96 -30.93 -51.21
CA ASP A 64 -13.03 -31.52 -49.86
C ASP A 64 -13.35 -30.48 -48.77
N VAL A 65 -12.86 -29.24 -48.91
CA VAL A 65 -13.23 -28.13 -48.02
C VAL A 65 -14.75 -27.88 -48.04
N TYR A 66 -15.39 -27.95 -49.22
CA TYR A 66 -16.84 -27.81 -49.34
C TYR A 66 -17.57 -28.97 -48.65
N LEU A 67 -17.15 -30.21 -48.91
CA LEU A 67 -17.74 -31.40 -48.31
C LEU A 67 -17.65 -31.38 -46.78
N LEU A 68 -16.49 -30.98 -46.24
CA LEU A 68 -16.29 -30.78 -44.80
C LEU A 68 -17.12 -29.61 -44.26
N GLY A 69 -17.29 -28.54 -45.03
CA GLY A 69 -18.20 -27.45 -44.71
C GLY A 69 -19.65 -27.92 -44.59
N GLY A 70 -20.10 -28.76 -45.53
CA GLY A 70 -21.42 -29.39 -45.50
C GLY A 70 -21.61 -30.34 -44.33
N MET A 71 -20.56 -31.08 -43.97
CA MET A 71 -20.54 -31.92 -42.76
C MET A 71 -20.66 -31.07 -41.49
N LEU A 72 -19.92 -29.98 -41.39
CA LEU A 72 -20.00 -29.05 -40.26
C LEU A 72 -21.39 -28.39 -40.19
N PHE A 73 -22.00 -28.06 -41.34
CA PHE A 73 -23.38 -27.59 -41.41
C PHE A 73 -24.36 -28.63 -40.82
N GLU A 74 -24.24 -29.90 -41.21
CA GLU A 74 -25.09 -30.97 -40.67
C GLU A 74 -24.91 -31.12 -39.16
N LEU A 75 -23.68 -31.07 -38.66
CA LEU A 75 -23.42 -31.15 -37.21
C LEU A 75 -24.08 -30.02 -36.42
N LEU A 76 -24.21 -28.83 -37.03
CA LEU A 76 -24.78 -27.66 -36.37
C LEU A 76 -26.30 -27.60 -36.45
N THR A 77 -26.89 -28.11 -37.52
CA THR A 77 -28.33 -27.98 -37.81
C THR A 77 -29.10 -29.29 -37.69
N GLY A 78 -28.42 -30.43 -37.60
CA GLY A 78 -29.00 -31.76 -37.62
C GLY A 78 -29.57 -32.22 -38.96
N ARG A 79 -29.35 -31.45 -40.04
CA ARG A 79 -29.84 -31.74 -41.40
C ARG A 79 -28.75 -31.48 -42.45
N PRO A 80 -28.74 -32.20 -43.58
CA PRO A 80 -27.78 -31.93 -44.65
C PRO A 80 -27.97 -30.51 -45.22
N PRO A 81 -26.92 -29.92 -45.81
CA PRO A 81 -26.98 -28.56 -46.33
C PRO A 81 -27.93 -28.40 -47.51
N HIS A 82 -28.04 -29.44 -48.35
CA HIS A 82 -28.90 -29.43 -49.53
C HIS A 82 -30.04 -30.43 -49.38
N VAL A 83 -31.26 -29.94 -49.47
CA VAL A 83 -32.50 -30.72 -49.31
C VAL A 83 -33.48 -30.39 -50.43
N GLY A 84 -34.27 -31.37 -50.85
CA GLY A 84 -35.24 -31.22 -51.93
C GLY A 84 -36.13 -32.46 -52.07
N GLU A 85 -37.30 -32.30 -52.70
CA GLU A 85 -38.25 -33.41 -52.91
C GLU A 85 -37.76 -34.36 -54.01
N CYS A 86 -37.00 -33.84 -54.97
CA CYS A 86 -36.33 -34.63 -56.00
C CYS A 86 -34.88 -34.19 -56.24
N LEU A 87 -34.13 -34.99 -57.00
CA LEU A 87 -32.73 -34.69 -57.33
C LEU A 87 -32.56 -33.30 -57.95
N ARG A 88 -33.50 -32.86 -58.79
CA ARG A 88 -33.46 -31.52 -59.42
C ARG A 88 -33.49 -30.40 -58.39
N ASP A 89 -34.30 -30.55 -57.34
CA ASP A 89 -34.45 -29.55 -56.28
C ASP A 89 -33.18 -29.46 -55.43
N ILE A 90 -32.60 -30.62 -55.10
CA ILE A 90 -31.31 -30.70 -54.40
C ILE A 90 -30.24 -30.01 -55.26
N LEU A 91 -30.17 -30.33 -56.56
CA LEU A 91 -29.19 -29.71 -57.47
C LEU A 91 -29.36 -28.19 -57.60
N ALA A 92 -30.60 -27.69 -57.54
CA ALA A 92 -30.87 -26.26 -57.55
C ALA A 92 -30.40 -25.57 -56.26
N SER A 93 -30.44 -26.25 -55.10
CA SER A 93 -30.01 -25.65 -53.84
C SER A 93 -28.49 -25.47 -53.72
N LEU A 94 -27.68 -26.19 -54.51
CA LEU A 94 -26.20 -26.04 -54.49
C LEU A 94 -25.72 -24.61 -54.76
N PHE A 95 -26.49 -23.84 -55.52
CA PHE A 95 -26.13 -22.47 -55.92
C PHE A 95 -26.65 -21.41 -54.95
N ALA A 96 -27.30 -21.81 -53.87
CA ALA A 96 -27.73 -20.93 -52.78
C ALA A 96 -27.00 -21.33 -51.48
N PRO A 97 -26.46 -20.36 -50.73
CA PRO A 97 -25.86 -20.67 -49.44
C PRO A 97 -26.93 -21.24 -48.48
N PRO A 98 -26.68 -22.39 -47.84
CA PRO A 98 -27.67 -23.02 -46.99
C PRO A 98 -27.91 -22.17 -45.73
N PRO A 99 -29.17 -22.01 -45.30
CA PRO A 99 -29.49 -21.16 -44.15
C PRO A 99 -29.02 -21.80 -42.85
N LEU A 100 -28.33 -21.02 -42.01
CA LEU A 100 -27.94 -21.40 -40.65
C LEU A 100 -28.91 -20.77 -39.64
N ASP A 101 -29.25 -21.52 -38.59
CA ASP A 101 -30.17 -21.07 -37.55
C ASP A 101 -29.56 -19.97 -36.68
N GLU A 102 -30.39 -19.11 -36.07
CA GLU A 102 -29.96 -17.98 -35.22
C GLU A 102 -29.15 -18.41 -33.99
N GLY A 103 -29.21 -19.68 -33.58
CA GLY A 103 -28.44 -20.22 -32.45
C GLY A 103 -26.98 -20.53 -32.76
N VAL A 104 -26.57 -20.52 -34.03
CA VAL A 104 -25.19 -20.84 -34.42
C VAL A 104 -24.30 -19.61 -34.19
N PRO A 105 -23.17 -19.73 -33.46
CA PRO A 105 -22.26 -18.61 -33.25
C PRO A 105 -21.77 -18.01 -34.58
N ASP A 106 -21.82 -16.68 -34.70
CA ASP A 106 -21.51 -15.96 -35.94
C ASP A 106 -20.16 -16.32 -36.56
N GLU A 107 -19.15 -16.54 -35.71
CA GLU A 107 -17.81 -16.95 -36.14
C GLU A 107 -17.82 -18.31 -36.83
N LEU A 108 -18.49 -19.29 -36.23
CA LEU A 108 -18.63 -20.62 -36.80
C LEU A 108 -19.52 -20.60 -38.06
N ALA A 109 -20.56 -19.77 -38.06
CA ALA A 109 -21.42 -19.57 -39.22
C ALA A 109 -20.63 -18.96 -40.41
N ARG A 110 -19.70 -18.04 -40.16
CA ARG A 110 -18.78 -17.52 -41.20
C ARG A 110 -17.84 -18.60 -41.72
N ILE A 111 -17.33 -19.48 -40.85
CA ILE A 111 -16.47 -20.61 -41.26
C ILE A 111 -17.25 -21.53 -42.21
N VAL A 112 -18.46 -21.94 -41.84
CA VAL A 112 -19.33 -22.78 -42.69
C VAL A 112 -19.64 -22.10 -44.01
N ARG A 113 -20.08 -20.84 -44.00
CA ARG A 113 -20.38 -20.09 -45.23
C ARG A 113 -19.18 -19.97 -46.16
N ARG A 114 -17.98 -19.74 -45.62
CA ARG A 114 -16.75 -19.68 -46.42
C ARG A 114 -16.36 -21.05 -46.96
N ALA A 115 -16.44 -22.11 -46.15
CA ALA A 115 -16.12 -23.46 -46.60
C ALA A 115 -17.05 -23.91 -47.73
N MET A 116 -18.32 -23.50 -47.68
CA MET A 116 -19.36 -23.84 -48.65
C MET A 116 -19.61 -22.76 -49.72
N ASP A 117 -18.63 -21.89 -50.00
CA ASP A 117 -18.79 -20.90 -51.06
C ASP A 117 -19.01 -21.60 -52.42
N VAL A 118 -19.86 -21.04 -53.27
CA VAL A 118 -20.16 -21.61 -54.58
C VAL A 118 -18.90 -21.57 -55.46
N ASP A 119 -18.11 -20.50 -55.37
CA ASP A 119 -16.82 -20.38 -56.04
C ASP A 119 -15.72 -21.08 -55.20
N PRO A 120 -15.03 -22.11 -55.73
CA PRO A 120 -13.91 -22.73 -55.05
C PRO A 120 -12.86 -21.73 -54.53
N GLU A 121 -12.60 -20.65 -55.27
CA GLU A 121 -11.61 -19.63 -54.85
C GLU A 121 -12.07 -18.79 -53.65
N GLY A 122 -13.39 -18.70 -53.41
CA GLY A 122 -13.95 -18.09 -52.20
C GLY A 122 -13.72 -18.91 -50.92
N ARG A 123 -13.39 -20.21 -51.07
CA ARG A 123 -13.21 -21.15 -49.96
C ARG A 123 -11.83 -21.03 -49.31
N PHE A 124 -11.64 -21.76 -48.22
CA PHE A 124 -10.30 -22.00 -47.67
C PHE A 124 -9.44 -22.71 -48.73
N GLU A 125 -8.15 -22.37 -48.77
CA GLU A 125 -7.22 -22.91 -49.77
C GLU A 125 -7.06 -24.43 -49.66
N ASN A 126 -7.15 -24.94 -48.43
CA ASN A 126 -7.01 -26.35 -48.11
C ASN A 126 -7.68 -26.67 -46.75
N VAL A 127 -7.74 -27.96 -46.44
CA VAL A 127 -8.33 -28.47 -45.20
C VAL A 127 -7.60 -27.97 -43.95
N ASP A 128 -6.29 -27.72 -44.03
CA ASP A 128 -5.53 -27.18 -42.90
C ASP A 128 -5.98 -25.77 -42.50
N GLN A 129 -6.27 -24.90 -43.47
CA GLN A 129 -6.82 -23.57 -43.19
C GLN A 129 -8.22 -23.64 -42.56
N LEU A 130 -9.07 -24.58 -43.01
CA LEU A 130 -10.36 -24.83 -42.39
C LEU A 130 -10.19 -25.32 -40.94
N ARG A 131 -9.31 -26.30 -40.71
CA ARG A 131 -8.97 -26.83 -39.38
C ARG A 131 -8.51 -25.71 -38.45
N LEU A 132 -7.54 -24.89 -38.88
CA LEU A 132 -7.03 -23.77 -38.07
C LEU A 132 -8.12 -22.76 -37.71
N SER A 133 -9.09 -22.54 -38.62
CA SER A 133 -10.23 -21.64 -38.37
C SER A 133 -11.18 -22.21 -37.33
N VAL A 134 -11.52 -23.51 -37.42
CA VAL A 134 -12.36 -24.20 -36.43
C VAL A 134 -11.66 -24.27 -35.07
N GLU A 135 -10.37 -24.61 -35.03
CA GLU A 135 -9.57 -24.57 -33.80
C GLU A 135 -9.50 -23.17 -33.19
N GLY A 136 -9.40 -22.12 -34.03
CA GLY A 136 -9.48 -20.73 -33.60
C GLY A 136 -10.79 -20.42 -32.88
N PHE A 137 -11.91 -20.79 -33.50
CA PHE A 137 -13.24 -20.66 -32.90
C PHE A 137 -13.36 -21.39 -31.55
N LEU A 138 -12.81 -22.62 -31.44
CA LEU A 138 -12.81 -23.38 -30.19
C LEU A 138 -11.99 -22.67 -29.11
N ARG A 139 -10.78 -22.19 -29.44
CA ARG A 139 -9.94 -21.41 -28.52
C ARG A 139 -10.65 -20.14 -28.04
N HIS A 140 -11.32 -19.41 -28.93
CA HIS A 140 -12.09 -18.22 -28.56
C HIS A 140 -13.26 -18.57 -27.63
N THR A 141 -13.94 -19.68 -27.89
CA THR A 141 -15.05 -20.17 -27.05
C THR A 141 -14.57 -20.57 -25.66
N ASP A 142 -13.46 -21.30 -25.55
CA ASP A 142 -12.85 -21.67 -24.28
C ASP A 142 -12.38 -20.43 -23.49
N ALA A 143 -11.76 -19.47 -24.17
CA ALA A 143 -11.37 -18.20 -23.56
C ALA A 143 -12.58 -17.45 -22.98
N ARG A 144 -13.69 -17.33 -23.73
CA ARG A 144 -14.93 -16.72 -23.24
C ARG A 144 -15.51 -17.46 -22.03
N ARG A 145 -15.46 -18.80 -22.03
CA ARG A 145 -15.92 -19.61 -20.90
C ARG A 145 -15.06 -19.39 -19.65
N LEU A 146 -13.74 -19.27 -19.81
CA LEU A 146 -12.82 -18.94 -18.72
C LEU A 146 -13.09 -17.54 -18.17
N ALA A 147 -13.33 -16.55 -19.04
CA ALA A 147 -13.71 -15.20 -18.63
C ALA A 147 -15.02 -15.20 -17.83
N ALA A 148 -16.07 -15.89 -18.29
CA ALA A 148 -17.33 -16.02 -17.55
C ALA A 148 -17.16 -16.68 -16.18
N LYS A 149 -16.27 -17.68 -16.06
CA LYS A 149 -15.92 -18.28 -14.77
C LYS A 149 -15.20 -17.25 -13.87
N ALA A 150 -14.31 -16.45 -14.44
CA ALA A 150 -13.61 -15.40 -13.73
C ALA A 150 -14.58 -14.30 -13.23
N ASP A 151 -15.59 -13.93 -14.02
CA ASP A 151 -16.65 -13.00 -13.61
C ASP A 151 -17.40 -13.51 -12.38
N ALA A 152 -17.77 -14.80 -12.39
CA ALA A 152 -18.45 -15.44 -11.25
C ALA A 152 -17.56 -15.45 -9.99
N LEU A 153 -16.24 -15.63 -10.14
CA LEU A 153 -15.29 -15.52 -9.03
C LEU A 153 -15.11 -14.07 -8.58
N GLY A 154 -15.11 -13.11 -9.49
CA GLY A 154 -15.09 -11.68 -9.20
C GLY A 154 -16.29 -11.24 -8.36
N ALA A 155 -17.48 -11.76 -8.66
CA ALA A 155 -18.67 -11.53 -7.83
C ALA A 155 -18.51 -12.08 -6.41
N LYS A 156 -17.91 -13.28 -6.25
CA LYS A 156 -17.60 -13.86 -4.93
C LYS A 156 -16.55 -13.08 -4.17
N LEU A 157 -15.53 -12.57 -4.87
CA LEU A 157 -14.53 -11.66 -4.30
C LEU A 157 -15.22 -10.43 -3.68
N VAL A 158 -16.10 -9.76 -4.43
CA VAL A 158 -16.82 -8.58 -3.94
C VAL A 158 -17.68 -8.90 -2.72
N ALA A 159 -18.34 -10.07 -2.68
CA ALA A 159 -19.09 -10.52 -1.52
C ALA A 159 -18.18 -10.72 -0.29
N ALA A 160 -17.07 -11.46 -0.45
CA ALA A 160 -16.11 -11.71 0.62
C ALA A 160 -15.49 -10.42 1.18
N GLN A 161 -15.21 -9.44 0.31
CA GLN A 161 -14.71 -8.12 0.72
C GLN A 161 -15.71 -7.38 1.63
N ARG A 162 -17.00 -7.42 1.29
CA ARG A 162 -18.06 -6.78 2.10
C ARG A 162 -18.24 -7.45 3.45
N GLU A 163 -18.02 -8.77 3.51
CA GLU A 163 -18.10 -9.56 4.73
C GLU A 163 -16.81 -9.46 5.59
N GLY A 164 -15.75 -8.82 5.09
CA GLY A 164 -14.45 -8.75 5.75
C GLY A 164 -13.71 -10.10 5.80
N ALA A 165 -14.08 -11.05 4.94
CA ALA A 165 -13.49 -12.37 4.86
C ALA A 165 -12.23 -12.35 3.97
N GLU A 166 -11.15 -11.76 4.50
CA GLU A 166 -9.99 -11.37 3.70
C GLU A 166 -9.22 -12.53 3.05
N GLU A 167 -9.17 -13.70 3.70
CA GLU A 167 -8.54 -14.91 3.16
C GLU A 167 -9.33 -15.47 1.96
N LEU A 168 -10.67 -15.45 2.05
CA LEU A 168 -11.55 -15.85 0.94
C LEU A 168 -11.46 -14.84 -0.21
N ALA A 169 -11.40 -13.55 0.11
CA ALA A 169 -11.23 -12.50 -0.89
C ALA A 169 -9.92 -12.68 -1.67
N GLU A 170 -8.80 -12.92 -0.99
CA GLU A 170 -7.51 -13.20 -1.65
C GLU A 170 -7.57 -14.45 -2.54
N THR A 171 -8.22 -15.53 -2.07
CA THR A 171 -8.40 -16.76 -2.85
C THR A 171 -9.20 -16.51 -4.13
N HIS A 172 -10.37 -15.87 -4.02
CA HIS A 172 -11.21 -15.56 -5.17
C HIS A 172 -10.54 -14.58 -6.14
N PHE A 173 -9.80 -13.59 -5.64
CA PHE A 173 -9.03 -12.68 -6.47
C PHE A 173 -7.95 -13.41 -7.27
N ALA A 174 -7.17 -14.27 -6.63
CA ALA A 174 -6.11 -15.04 -7.29
C ALA A 174 -6.67 -15.97 -8.38
N GLU A 175 -7.74 -16.70 -8.08
CA GLU A 175 -8.39 -17.61 -9.03
C GLU A 175 -9.02 -16.85 -10.21
N ALA A 176 -9.75 -15.76 -9.95
CA ALA A 176 -10.36 -14.95 -11.01
C ALA A 176 -9.29 -14.35 -11.93
N ARG A 177 -8.25 -13.76 -11.34
CA ARG A 177 -7.14 -13.17 -12.09
C ARG A 177 -6.40 -14.22 -12.93
N PHE A 178 -6.20 -15.42 -12.41
CA PHE A 178 -5.60 -16.52 -13.16
C PHE A 178 -6.48 -16.93 -14.35
N ALA A 179 -7.78 -17.06 -14.15
CA ALA A 179 -8.73 -17.43 -15.19
C ALA A 179 -8.77 -16.38 -16.32
N TYR A 180 -8.83 -15.08 -16.01
CA TYR A 180 -8.75 -14.02 -17.04
C TYR A 180 -7.43 -14.05 -17.81
N ARG A 181 -6.29 -14.21 -17.12
CA ARG A 181 -4.99 -14.28 -17.80
C ARG A 181 -4.90 -15.48 -18.74
N THR A 182 -5.38 -16.63 -18.29
CA THR A 182 -5.43 -17.85 -19.12
C THR A 182 -6.34 -17.65 -20.34
N ALA A 183 -7.47 -16.96 -20.18
CA ALA A 183 -8.35 -16.61 -21.29
C ALA A 183 -7.65 -15.69 -22.30
N LEU A 184 -6.92 -14.67 -21.83
CA LEU A 184 -6.18 -13.73 -22.68
C LEU A 184 -4.96 -14.36 -23.35
N ASP A 185 -4.32 -15.34 -22.72
CA ASP A 185 -3.23 -16.10 -23.34
C ASP A 185 -3.77 -16.99 -24.48
N ALA A 186 -4.96 -17.58 -24.30
CA ALA A 186 -5.64 -18.36 -25.33
C ALA A 186 -6.19 -17.50 -26.47
N TRP A 187 -6.72 -16.32 -26.14
CA TRP A 187 -7.26 -15.35 -27.10
C TRP A 187 -6.92 -13.90 -26.71
N PRO A 188 -5.79 -13.36 -27.22
CA PRO A 188 -5.37 -11.99 -26.90
C PRO A 188 -6.32 -10.89 -27.37
N GLY A 189 -7.23 -11.19 -28.30
CA GLY A 189 -8.24 -10.25 -28.79
C GLY A 189 -9.53 -10.20 -27.98
N GLY A 190 -9.67 -10.99 -26.92
CA GLY A 190 -10.86 -11.01 -26.07
C GLY A 190 -10.95 -9.79 -25.17
N GLU A 191 -11.60 -8.73 -25.63
CA GLU A 191 -11.80 -7.50 -24.85
C GLU A 191 -12.63 -7.75 -23.58
N GLU A 192 -13.59 -8.68 -23.60
CA GLU A 192 -14.40 -8.99 -22.42
C GLU A 192 -13.55 -9.50 -21.25
N ALA A 193 -12.57 -10.38 -21.53
CA ALA A 193 -11.65 -10.88 -20.52
C ALA A 193 -10.67 -9.80 -20.03
N ARG A 194 -10.33 -8.85 -20.90
CA ARG A 194 -9.43 -7.74 -20.59
C ARG A 194 -10.10 -6.72 -19.68
N GLU A 195 -11.28 -6.27 -20.06
CA GLU A 195 -12.11 -5.36 -19.26
C GLU A 195 -12.45 -5.99 -17.90
N GLY A 196 -12.80 -7.28 -17.87
CA GLY A 196 -13.07 -8.01 -16.63
C GLY A 196 -11.85 -8.06 -15.70
N LEU A 197 -10.65 -8.30 -16.23
CA LEU A 197 -9.41 -8.30 -15.45
C LEU A 197 -9.11 -6.91 -14.87
N ASP A 198 -9.25 -5.85 -15.68
CA ASP A 198 -9.02 -4.48 -15.23
C ASP A 198 -10.01 -4.10 -14.12
N ALA A 199 -11.30 -4.41 -14.30
CA ALA A 199 -12.33 -4.19 -13.28
C ALA A 199 -12.03 -4.96 -11.97
N LEU A 200 -11.60 -6.23 -12.07
CA LEU A 200 -11.21 -7.06 -10.92
C LEU A 200 -10.06 -6.42 -10.13
N VAL A 201 -9.01 -5.96 -10.82
CA VAL A 201 -7.85 -5.33 -10.19
C VAL A 201 -8.23 -4.02 -9.51
N LEU A 202 -9.02 -3.18 -10.17
CA LEU A 202 -9.48 -1.91 -9.60
C LEU A 202 -10.39 -2.12 -8.38
N SER A 203 -11.26 -3.12 -8.42
CA SER A 203 -12.12 -3.48 -7.28
C SER A 203 -11.28 -3.92 -6.06
N ARG A 204 -10.31 -4.81 -6.25
CA ARG A 204 -9.41 -5.24 -5.16
C ARG A 204 -8.56 -4.08 -4.65
N ALA A 205 -7.99 -3.26 -5.54
CA ALA A 205 -7.17 -2.11 -5.14
C ALA A 205 -7.96 -1.08 -4.33
N THR A 206 -9.23 -0.83 -4.68
CA THR A 206 -10.11 0.09 -3.96
C THR A 206 -10.35 -0.39 -2.52
N HIS A 207 -10.64 -1.67 -2.33
CA HIS A 207 -10.82 -2.25 -0.99
C HIS A 207 -9.54 -2.25 -0.16
N LEU A 208 -8.38 -2.57 -0.76
CA LEU A 208 -7.10 -2.49 -0.06
C LEU A 208 -6.82 -1.07 0.46
N LEU A 209 -7.22 -0.05 -0.29
CA LEU A 209 -7.15 1.34 0.16
C LEU A 209 -8.09 1.61 1.35
N GLU A 210 -9.31 1.05 1.35
CA GLU A 210 -10.28 1.19 2.43
C GLU A 210 -9.79 0.55 3.74
N ILE A 211 -9.22 -0.65 3.68
CA ILE A 211 -8.62 -1.33 4.85
C ILE A 211 -7.21 -0.80 5.21
N ARG A 212 -6.77 0.30 4.57
CA ARG A 212 -5.48 0.97 4.77
C ARG A 212 -4.25 0.11 4.46
N ASP A 213 -4.36 -0.94 3.64
CA ASP A 213 -3.22 -1.60 3.01
C ASP A 213 -2.74 -0.81 1.78
N LEU A 214 -2.05 0.29 2.06
CA LEU A 214 -1.55 1.21 1.02
C LEU A 214 -0.50 0.55 0.12
N ALA A 215 0.26 -0.42 0.65
CA ALA A 215 1.31 -1.09 -0.10
C ALA A 215 0.70 -2.11 -1.08
N GLY A 216 -0.28 -2.88 -0.64
CA GLY A 216 -1.06 -3.78 -1.50
C GLY A 216 -1.79 -3.03 -2.61
N CYS A 217 -2.49 -1.95 -2.26
CA CYS A 217 -3.15 -1.07 -3.23
C CYS A 217 -2.17 -0.58 -4.31
N ALA A 218 -1.02 -0.02 -3.90
CA ALA A 218 -0.02 0.50 -4.84
C ALA A 218 0.53 -0.57 -5.79
N ARG A 219 0.79 -1.79 -5.30
CA ARG A 219 1.28 -2.91 -6.14
C ARG A 219 0.27 -3.30 -7.20
N LEU A 220 -1.02 -3.37 -6.86
CA LEU A 220 -2.06 -3.71 -7.81
C LEU A 220 -2.22 -2.64 -8.88
N LEU A 221 -2.28 -1.36 -8.49
CA LEU A 221 -2.42 -0.25 -9.44
C LEU A 221 -1.22 -0.13 -10.39
N ALA A 222 0.00 -0.47 -9.94
CA ALA A 222 1.18 -0.50 -10.81
C ALA A 222 1.09 -1.54 -11.93
N SER A 223 0.25 -2.57 -11.76
CA SER A 223 0.01 -3.61 -12.78
C SER A 223 -1.24 -3.38 -13.62
N ALA A 224 -2.06 -2.40 -13.28
CA ALA A 224 -3.28 -2.07 -14.01
C ALA A 224 -2.96 -1.26 -15.27
N ARG A 225 -3.69 -1.51 -16.36
CA ARG A 225 -3.52 -0.80 -17.62
C ARG A 225 -3.98 0.65 -17.50
N ASP A 226 -5.21 0.83 -17.03
CA ASP A 226 -5.88 2.12 -16.90
C ASP A 226 -6.28 2.35 -15.44
N VAL A 227 -5.60 3.30 -14.79
CA VAL A 227 -5.85 3.64 -13.39
C VAL A 227 -6.71 4.91 -13.32
N PRO A 228 -7.90 4.87 -12.71
CA PRO A 228 -8.71 6.06 -12.49
C PRO A 228 -7.94 7.11 -11.69
N LYS A 229 -7.93 8.35 -12.19
CA LYS A 229 -7.19 9.46 -11.57
C LYS A 229 -7.58 9.65 -10.11
N GLU A 230 -8.87 9.59 -9.81
CA GLU A 230 -9.40 9.71 -8.44
C GLU A 230 -8.78 8.68 -7.48
N LEU A 231 -8.67 7.41 -7.89
CA LEU A 231 -8.10 6.36 -7.05
C LEU A 231 -6.61 6.59 -6.77
N SER A 232 -5.87 7.05 -7.78
CA SER A 232 -4.45 7.41 -7.63
C SER A 232 -4.25 8.60 -6.68
N GLU A 233 -5.12 9.62 -6.77
CA GLU A 233 -5.07 10.80 -5.90
C GLU A 233 -5.41 10.43 -4.45
N ARG A 234 -6.41 9.56 -4.23
CA ARG A 234 -6.77 9.03 -2.90
C ARG A 234 -5.63 8.23 -2.28
N LEU A 235 -4.97 7.35 -3.04
CA LEU A 235 -3.81 6.60 -2.56
C LEU A 235 -2.65 7.54 -2.16
N ALA A 236 -2.34 8.53 -3.02
CA ALA A 236 -1.30 9.50 -2.73
C ALA A 236 -1.62 10.36 -1.49
N ALA A 237 -2.88 10.75 -1.30
CA ALA A 237 -3.33 11.43 -0.09
C ALA A 237 -3.14 10.57 1.16
N ALA A 238 -3.58 9.31 1.12
CA ALA A 238 -3.45 8.37 2.24
C ALA A 238 -1.98 8.09 2.59
N GLN A 239 -1.10 7.96 1.60
CA GLN A 239 0.35 7.78 1.81
C GLN A 239 0.99 9.01 2.46
N ARG A 240 0.61 10.23 2.04
CA ARG A 240 1.08 11.48 2.67
C ARG A 240 0.62 11.58 4.12
N GLU A 241 -0.63 11.24 4.39
CA GLU A 241 -1.19 11.20 5.76
C GLU A 241 -0.42 10.21 6.64
N ALA A 242 -0.21 8.97 6.16
CA ALA A 242 0.51 7.94 6.90
C ALA A 242 1.97 8.34 7.18
N LYS A 243 2.65 8.95 6.20
CA LYS A 243 4.02 9.47 6.38
C LYS A 243 4.05 10.58 7.42
N ALA A 244 3.15 11.55 7.34
CA ALA A 244 3.07 12.64 8.30
C ALA A 244 2.74 12.15 9.72
N ALA A 245 1.86 11.15 9.85
CA ALA A 245 1.55 10.53 11.14
C ALA A 245 2.78 9.85 11.75
N LYS A 246 3.55 9.10 10.94
CA LYS A 246 4.80 8.47 11.36
C LYS A 246 5.84 9.51 11.80
N GLU A 247 6.04 10.56 11.02
CA GLU A 247 6.98 11.65 11.36
C GLU A 247 6.59 12.35 12.67
N ARG A 248 5.29 12.56 12.91
CA ARG A 248 4.78 13.13 14.17
C ARG A 248 5.01 12.19 15.35
N ALA A 249 4.79 10.89 15.19
CA ALA A 249 5.06 9.90 16.23
C ALA A 249 6.55 9.88 16.58
N GLU A 250 7.43 9.83 15.58
CA GLU A 250 8.88 9.88 15.79
C GLU A 250 9.33 11.22 16.40
N ALA A 251 8.72 12.34 16.01
CA ALA A 251 9.02 13.65 16.61
C ALA A 251 8.62 13.69 18.08
N ARG A 252 7.47 13.11 18.45
CA ARG A 252 7.03 12.98 19.83
C ARG A 252 7.99 12.12 20.65
N ASP A 253 8.37 10.95 20.13
CA ASP A 253 9.32 10.06 20.79
C ASP A 253 10.68 10.75 21.02
N ARG A 254 11.16 11.51 20.02
CA ARG A 254 12.38 12.32 20.16
C ARG A 254 12.28 13.43 21.20
N ASP A 255 11.12 14.06 21.35
CA ASP A 255 10.89 15.15 22.32
C ASP A 255 10.71 14.61 23.76
N GLU A 256 10.29 13.35 23.92
CA GLU A 256 10.12 12.63 25.19
C GLU A 256 11.38 11.84 25.62
N ASP A 257 12.44 11.78 24.80
CA ASP A 257 13.69 11.09 25.13
C ASP A 257 14.43 11.75 26.32
N LEU A 258 14.36 11.10 27.47
CA LEU A 258 14.98 11.57 28.73
C LEU A 258 16.50 11.33 28.76
N GLU A 259 17.05 10.45 27.92
CA GLU A 259 18.49 10.19 27.89
C GLU A 259 19.26 11.32 27.19
N LYS A 260 18.64 11.95 26.20
CA LYS A 260 19.24 13.05 25.44
C LYS A 260 19.54 14.25 26.35
N GLY A 261 20.84 14.55 26.46
CA GLY A 261 21.35 15.65 27.28
C GLY A 261 21.43 15.38 28.78
N ARG A 262 21.22 14.14 29.25
CA ARG A 262 21.31 13.77 30.67
C ARG A 262 22.65 14.14 31.32
N ARG A 263 23.77 13.81 30.67
CA ARG A 263 25.11 14.12 31.19
C ARG A 263 25.33 15.63 31.31
N THR A 264 24.89 16.38 30.30
CA THR A 264 24.94 17.83 30.27
C THR A 264 24.09 18.43 31.40
N ARG A 265 22.87 17.93 31.62
CA ARG A 265 22.02 18.36 32.75
C ARG A 265 22.67 18.09 34.10
N ALA A 266 23.25 16.90 34.29
CA ALA A 266 23.95 16.56 35.52
C ALA A 266 25.19 17.45 35.76
N PHE A 267 25.96 17.74 34.70
CA PHE A 267 27.08 18.68 34.76
C PHE A 267 26.61 20.09 35.14
N PHE A 268 25.53 20.60 34.53
CA PHE A 268 24.97 21.91 34.83
C PHE A 268 24.45 21.96 36.26
N ALA A 269 23.74 20.92 36.71
CA ALA A 269 23.26 20.80 38.08
C ALA A 269 24.42 20.80 39.08
N ALA A 270 25.51 20.07 38.80
CA ALA A 270 26.69 20.04 39.65
C ALA A 270 27.41 21.41 39.72
N VAL A 271 27.71 22.01 38.57
CA VAL A 271 28.44 23.29 38.49
C VAL A 271 27.61 24.43 39.07
N LEU A 272 26.40 24.64 38.56
CA LEU A 272 25.53 25.72 39.00
C LEU A 272 25.06 25.48 40.44
N GLY A 273 24.62 24.27 40.79
CA GLY A 273 24.18 23.98 42.15
C GLY A 273 25.28 24.19 43.19
N THR A 274 26.53 23.81 42.90
CA THR A 274 27.66 24.10 43.80
C THR A 274 27.89 25.60 43.97
N LEU A 275 27.87 26.36 42.87
CA LEU A 275 27.99 27.82 42.93
C LEU A 275 26.84 28.44 43.75
N TRP A 276 25.60 27.97 43.59
CA TRP A 276 24.43 28.45 44.33
C TRP A 276 24.45 28.08 45.81
N VAL A 277 25.07 26.96 46.20
CA VAL A 277 25.26 26.58 47.60
C VAL A 277 26.30 27.49 48.27
N VAL A 278 27.43 27.73 47.60
CA VAL A 278 28.56 28.48 48.17
C VAL A 278 28.30 29.98 48.19
N PHE A 279 27.64 30.53 47.16
CA PHE A 279 27.51 31.98 46.99
C PHE A 279 26.85 32.70 48.19
N PRO A 280 25.70 32.24 48.75
CA PRO A 280 25.09 32.87 49.92
C PRO A 280 25.97 32.87 51.17
N LEU A 281 26.96 31.96 51.26
CA LEU A 281 27.90 31.90 52.38
C LEU A 281 29.08 32.87 52.23
N THR A 282 29.31 33.45 51.05
CA THR A 282 30.45 34.34 50.80
C THR A 282 30.55 35.55 51.73
N PRO A 283 29.44 36.23 52.15
CA PRO A 283 29.52 37.33 53.12
C PRO A 283 30.11 36.88 54.47
N HIS A 284 29.81 35.65 54.89
CA HIS A 284 30.32 35.06 56.13
C HIS A 284 31.77 34.62 55.99
N LEU A 285 32.12 33.98 54.86
CA LEU A 285 33.48 33.50 54.59
C LEU A 285 34.50 34.65 54.43
N LEU A 286 34.05 35.79 53.88
CA LEU A 286 34.91 36.96 53.64
C LEU A 286 34.80 38.02 54.74
N GLY A 287 33.94 37.82 55.75
CA GLY A 287 33.71 38.78 56.83
C GLY A 287 33.17 40.13 56.38
N ARG A 288 32.48 40.19 55.22
CA ARG A 288 31.96 41.43 54.61
C ARG A 288 30.44 41.40 54.58
N ARG A 289 29.79 42.28 55.36
CA ARG A 289 28.32 42.42 55.38
C ARG A 289 27.78 43.21 54.18
N ASP A 290 28.60 44.07 53.59
CA ASP A 290 28.26 44.94 52.45
C ASP A 290 27.84 44.16 51.17
N MET A 291 28.06 42.84 51.15
CA MET A 291 27.74 41.94 50.05
C MET A 291 26.25 41.56 49.97
N THR A 292 25.42 41.97 50.92
CA THR A 292 23.96 41.74 50.91
C THR A 292 23.16 42.94 50.42
N ASN A 293 23.77 43.90 49.73
CA ASN A 293 23.05 45.05 49.18
C ASN A 293 22.38 44.74 47.81
N PRO A 294 21.38 45.53 47.38
CA PRO A 294 20.63 45.26 46.15
C PRO A 294 21.48 45.29 44.89
N THR A 295 22.49 46.16 44.84
CA THR A 295 23.41 46.29 43.71
C THR A 295 24.28 45.04 43.55
N THR A 296 24.76 44.46 44.65
CA THR A 296 25.52 43.20 44.62
C THR A 296 24.63 42.05 44.15
N ILE A 297 23.39 41.95 44.61
CA ILE A 297 22.46 40.91 44.14
C ILE A 297 22.16 41.08 42.64
N ALA A 298 21.98 42.30 42.15
CA ALA A 298 21.76 42.57 40.73
C ALA A 298 22.99 42.20 39.88
N LEU A 299 24.20 42.52 40.34
CA LEU A 299 25.45 42.13 39.67
C LEU A 299 25.61 40.62 39.62
N VAL A 300 25.26 39.92 40.70
CA VAL A 300 25.32 38.47 40.80
C VAL A 300 24.29 37.81 39.88
N ALA A 301 23.04 38.29 39.87
CA ALA A 301 22.01 37.81 38.96
C ALA A 301 22.43 38.01 37.49
N THR A 302 23.04 39.15 37.17
CA THR A 302 23.57 39.46 35.83
C THR A 302 24.73 38.52 35.46
N PHE A 303 25.65 38.28 36.39
CA PHE A 303 26.76 37.35 36.21
C PHE A 303 26.25 35.93 35.92
N PHE A 304 25.32 35.41 36.74
CA PHE A 304 24.75 34.09 36.52
C PHE A 304 23.93 34.00 35.24
N LEU A 305 23.22 35.06 34.85
CA LEU A 305 22.52 35.13 33.57
C LEU A 305 23.50 35.00 32.39
N ALA A 306 24.65 35.68 32.45
CA ALA A 306 25.70 35.57 31.44
C ALA A 306 26.32 34.16 31.41
N VAL A 307 26.62 33.58 32.57
CA VAL A 307 27.17 32.21 32.68
C VAL A 307 26.19 31.18 32.14
N VAL A 308 24.92 31.21 32.56
CA VAL A 308 23.89 30.29 32.07
C VAL A 308 23.66 30.47 30.57
N SER A 309 23.66 31.70 30.06
CA SER A 309 23.56 31.97 28.63
C SER A 309 24.74 31.36 27.85
N GLY A 310 25.97 31.55 28.32
CA GLY A 310 27.16 30.96 27.71
C GLY A 310 27.12 29.43 27.72
N LEU A 311 26.73 28.83 28.83
CA LEU A 311 26.60 27.38 28.97
C LEU A 311 25.50 26.81 28.06
N VAL A 312 24.32 27.43 27.99
CA VAL A 312 23.22 26.99 27.12
C VAL A 312 23.58 27.14 25.65
N LEU A 313 24.27 28.21 25.25
CA LEU A 313 24.77 28.39 23.88
C LEU A 313 25.84 27.34 23.54
N TRP A 314 26.76 27.06 24.47
CA TRP A 314 27.78 26.03 24.30
C TRP A 314 27.17 24.62 24.15
N ALA A 315 26.13 24.31 24.92
CA ALA A 315 25.46 23.01 24.89
C ALA A 315 24.10 23.02 24.19
N ARG A 316 23.92 23.88 23.17
CA ARG A 316 22.63 24.15 22.51
C ARG A 316 21.89 22.88 22.09
N ASP A 317 22.56 21.99 21.38
CA ASP A 317 21.96 20.77 20.81
C ASP A 317 21.50 19.78 21.88
N SER A 318 22.17 19.83 23.03
CA SER A 318 21.84 19.01 24.20
C SER A 318 20.72 19.65 25.03
N MET A 319 20.79 20.96 25.32
CA MET A 319 19.90 21.65 26.26
C MET A 319 18.61 22.19 25.64
N LEU A 320 18.54 22.34 24.32
CA LEU A 320 17.32 22.75 23.62
C LEU A 320 16.68 21.60 22.81
N GLY A 321 17.32 20.43 22.81
CA GLY A 321 16.96 19.30 21.98
C GLY A 321 15.72 18.52 22.39
N THR A 322 15.16 18.75 23.58
CA THR A 322 13.95 18.08 24.09
C THR A 322 13.03 19.07 24.82
N ARG A 323 11.74 18.73 24.95
CA ARG A 323 10.77 19.59 25.66
C ARG A 323 11.15 19.80 27.12
N LEU A 324 11.57 18.74 27.82
CA LEU A 324 12.02 18.82 29.21
C LEU A 324 13.21 19.78 29.36
N ASN A 325 14.22 19.67 28.49
CA ASN A 325 15.41 20.51 28.60
C ASN A 325 15.08 21.98 28.33
N ARG A 326 14.23 22.27 27.34
CA ARG A 326 13.72 23.62 27.08
C ARG A 326 12.96 24.19 28.28
N SER A 327 12.11 23.39 28.95
CA SER A 327 11.41 23.82 30.16
C SER A 327 12.37 24.14 31.32
N ILE A 328 13.39 23.30 31.54
CA ILE A 328 14.42 23.53 32.57
C ILE A 328 15.19 24.82 32.28
N VAL A 329 15.65 25.01 31.03
CA VAL A 329 16.35 26.23 30.60
C VAL A 329 15.45 27.45 30.80
N GLY A 330 14.21 27.41 30.31
CA GLY A 330 13.25 28.51 30.44
C GLY A 330 13.01 28.89 31.90
N MET A 331 12.92 27.90 32.81
CA MET A 331 12.73 28.15 34.24
C MET A 331 13.97 28.74 34.91
N LEU A 332 15.17 28.28 34.55
CA LEU A 332 16.44 28.87 35.04
C LEU A 332 16.57 30.34 34.61
N PHE A 333 16.24 30.64 33.35
CA PHE A 333 16.21 32.02 32.85
C PHE A 333 15.14 32.87 33.55
N ALA A 334 13.92 32.34 33.71
CA ALA A 334 12.85 33.03 34.42
C ALA A 334 13.23 33.34 35.87
N MET A 335 13.86 32.40 36.58
CA MET A 335 14.37 32.60 37.94
C MET A 335 15.40 33.74 38.00
N LEU A 336 16.41 33.71 37.12
CA LEU A 336 17.48 34.71 37.10
C LEU A 336 16.99 36.11 36.69
N VAL A 337 16.11 36.18 35.69
CA VAL A 337 15.50 37.45 35.26
C VAL A 337 14.64 38.00 36.39
N MET A 338 13.82 37.18 37.04
CA MET A 338 13.01 37.65 38.16
C MET A 338 13.87 38.06 39.36
N GLN A 339 14.97 37.37 39.63
CA GLN A 339 15.92 37.78 40.67
C GLN A 339 16.56 39.14 40.36
N LEU A 340 16.90 39.40 39.09
CA LEU A 340 17.42 40.69 38.64
C LEU A 340 16.35 41.79 38.77
N VAL A 341 15.13 41.53 38.33
CA VAL A 341 13.99 42.45 38.48
C VAL A 341 13.72 42.75 39.95
N PHE A 342 13.76 41.72 40.80
CA PHE A 342 13.59 41.86 42.24
C PHE A 342 14.70 42.72 42.85
N ALA A 343 15.97 42.48 42.50
CA ALA A 343 17.10 43.25 43.00
C ALA A 343 17.06 44.73 42.58
N ILE A 344 16.65 45.03 41.34
CA ILE A 344 16.49 46.40 40.85
C ILE A 344 15.27 47.08 41.51
N GLY A 345 14.13 46.38 41.57
CA GLY A 345 12.90 46.89 42.17
C GLY A 345 13.04 47.19 43.66
N PHE A 346 13.85 46.42 44.38
CA PHE A 346 14.15 46.64 45.78
C PHE A 346 14.81 48.00 46.04
N GLY A 347 15.84 48.34 45.25
CA GLY A 347 16.60 49.59 45.41
C GLY A 347 15.80 50.84 45.06
N SER A 348 14.75 50.73 44.25
CA SER A 348 13.97 51.86 43.77
C SER A 348 12.56 51.99 44.37
N PHE A 349 11.94 50.90 44.86
CA PHE A 349 10.53 50.90 45.26
C PHE A 349 10.23 50.38 46.68
N LEU A 350 10.88 49.32 47.15
CA LEU A 350 10.48 48.62 48.38
C LEU A 350 11.27 49.01 49.64
N GLN A 351 12.44 49.64 49.49
CA GLN A 351 13.28 50.13 50.60
C GLN A 351 13.48 49.13 51.76
N LEU A 352 13.49 47.81 51.50
CA LEU A 352 13.71 46.86 52.59
C LEU A 352 15.16 47.01 53.11
N ASP A 353 15.37 46.63 54.37
CA ASP A 353 16.70 46.68 54.97
C ASP A 353 17.57 45.46 54.57
N GLU A 354 18.85 45.48 54.96
CA GLU A 354 19.81 44.40 54.69
C GLU A 354 19.43 43.05 55.33
N VAL A 355 18.47 43.07 56.26
CA VAL A 355 18.00 41.90 57.02
C VAL A 355 16.78 41.25 56.35
N GLN A 356 15.85 42.07 55.85
CA GLN A 356 14.63 41.66 55.16
C GLN A 356 14.90 41.13 53.74
N LEU A 357 15.96 41.60 53.09
CA LEU A 357 16.29 41.23 51.71
C LEU A 357 16.59 39.73 51.52
N PRO A 358 17.50 39.10 52.30
CA PRO A 358 17.74 37.66 52.19
C PRO A 358 16.49 36.81 52.48
N VAL A 359 15.69 37.20 53.48
CA VAL A 359 14.45 36.48 53.85
C VAL A 359 13.43 36.52 52.70
N THR A 360 13.24 37.69 52.08
CA THR A 360 12.33 37.86 50.94
C THR A 360 12.82 37.12 49.70
N LEU A 361 14.14 37.04 49.49
CA LEU A 361 14.72 36.27 48.41
C LEU A 361 14.45 34.77 48.57
N ILE A 362 14.51 34.22 49.80
CA ILE A 362 14.16 32.81 50.07
C ILE A 362 12.68 32.55 49.78
N PHE A 363 11.78 33.47 50.16
CA PHE A 363 10.35 33.37 49.84
C PHE A 363 10.11 33.26 48.33
N PHE A 364 10.81 34.08 47.55
CA PHE A 364 10.73 34.05 46.10
C PHE A 364 11.21 32.71 45.52
N HIS A 365 12.33 32.19 46.02
CA HIS A 365 12.84 30.88 45.61
C HIS A 365 11.89 29.74 46.01
N ALA A 366 11.22 29.83 47.16
CA ALA A 366 10.20 28.87 47.59
C ALA A 366 9.00 28.84 46.63
N THR A 367 8.55 30.01 46.16
CA THR A 367 7.44 30.12 45.21
C THR A 367 7.84 29.54 43.84
N LEU A 368 9.04 29.85 43.36
CA LEU A 368 9.56 29.26 42.12
C LEU A 368 9.72 27.75 42.22
N ALA A 369 10.23 27.23 43.33
CA ALA A 369 10.35 25.80 43.56
C ALA A 369 8.97 25.11 43.56
N ALA A 370 7.93 25.74 44.13
CA ALA A 370 6.56 25.23 44.05
C ALA A 370 6.00 25.24 42.62
N CYS A 371 6.26 26.29 41.84
CA CYS A 371 5.91 26.30 40.40
C CYS A 371 6.66 25.21 39.62
N ALA A 372 7.93 24.96 39.97
CA ALA A 372 8.75 23.93 39.34
C ALA A 372 8.18 22.52 39.54
N VAL A 373 7.59 22.24 40.71
CA VAL A 373 6.89 20.98 40.99
C VAL A 373 5.73 20.74 40.01
N VAL A 374 4.97 21.79 39.68
CA VAL A 374 3.81 21.69 38.78
C VAL A 374 4.23 21.63 37.31
N ILE A 375 5.23 22.42 36.92
CA ILE A 375 5.63 22.58 35.51
C ILE A 375 6.59 21.48 35.05
N ILE A 376 7.50 21.04 35.93
CA ILE A 376 8.52 20.05 35.60
C ILE A 376 8.03 18.68 36.05
N ASP A 377 7.97 18.44 37.36
CA ASP A 377 7.60 17.14 37.93
C ASP A 377 7.51 17.17 39.47
N LEU A 378 6.76 16.22 40.04
CA LEU A 378 6.60 15.99 41.46
C LEU A 378 7.90 15.62 42.20
N TRP A 379 8.95 15.15 41.53
CA TRP A 379 10.23 14.87 42.21
C TRP A 379 10.89 16.11 42.82
N LEU A 380 10.50 17.33 42.42
CA LEU A 380 11.00 18.57 43.00
C LEU A 380 10.34 18.92 44.36
N VAL A 381 9.38 18.13 44.85
CA VAL A 381 8.70 18.36 46.13
C VAL A 381 9.67 18.52 47.31
N PRO A 382 10.72 17.68 47.50
CA PRO A 382 11.70 17.88 48.57
C PRO A 382 12.42 19.22 48.49
N THR A 383 12.72 19.70 47.28
CA THR A 383 13.30 21.02 47.04
C THR A 383 12.34 22.13 47.49
N ALA A 384 11.07 22.05 47.08
CA ALA A 384 10.07 23.04 47.45
C ALA A 384 9.87 23.09 48.97
N ILE A 385 9.79 21.92 49.63
CA ILE A 385 9.71 21.81 51.09
C ILE A 385 10.93 22.46 51.76
N ALA A 386 12.14 22.21 51.25
CA ALA A 386 13.36 22.78 51.81
C ALA A 386 13.39 24.32 51.74
N PHE A 387 12.97 24.92 50.61
CA PHE A 387 12.88 26.38 50.51
C PHE A 387 11.78 26.97 51.38
N VAL A 388 10.62 26.31 51.49
CA VAL A 388 9.55 26.75 52.40
C VAL A 388 10.02 26.69 53.85
N ALA A 389 10.69 25.61 54.26
CA ALA A 389 11.26 25.48 55.59
C ALA A 389 12.34 26.54 55.86
N ALA A 390 13.25 26.74 54.90
CA ALA A 390 14.28 27.77 54.96
C ALA A 390 13.69 29.17 55.11
N PHE A 391 12.57 29.47 54.44
CA PHE A 391 11.86 30.74 54.58
C PHE A 391 11.36 30.95 56.01
N PHE A 392 10.65 29.98 56.60
CA PHE A 392 10.11 30.14 57.96
C PHE A 392 11.21 30.25 59.03
N VAL A 393 12.31 29.50 58.87
CA VAL A 393 13.47 29.60 59.77
C VAL A 393 14.15 30.97 59.61
N ALA A 394 14.37 31.43 58.38
CA ALA A 394 14.97 32.73 58.11
C ALA A 394 14.07 33.90 58.53
N ALA A 395 12.75 33.77 58.42
CA ALA A 395 11.81 34.80 58.84
C ALA A 395 11.78 34.99 60.36
N SER A 396 12.02 33.91 61.12
CA SER A 396 12.14 33.96 62.59
C SER A 396 13.54 34.32 63.06
N ASN A 397 14.58 34.00 62.28
CA ASN A 397 15.99 34.21 62.61
C ASN A 397 16.75 34.79 61.38
N PRO A 398 16.54 36.08 61.05
CA PRO A 398 17.05 36.68 59.82
C PRO A 398 18.57 36.66 59.67
N GLU A 399 19.32 36.68 60.78
CA GLU A 399 20.77 36.57 60.80
C GLU A 399 21.29 35.25 60.21
N HIS A 400 20.46 34.19 60.20
CA HIS A 400 20.76 32.90 59.62
C HIS A 400 20.22 32.70 58.19
N ALA A 401 19.61 33.73 57.58
CA ALA A 401 18.95 33.61 56.29
C ALA A 401 19.87 33.08 55.17
N ASN A 402 21.11 33.57 55.10
CA ASN A 402 22.10 33.11 54.12
C ASN A 402 22.45 31.62 54.28
N PHE A 403 22.53 31.13 55.52
CA PHE A 403 22.75 29.71 55.82
C PHE A 403 21.52 28.87 55.45
N CYS A 404 20.32 29.37 55.72
CA CYS A 404 19.05 28.73 55.33
C CYS A 404 18.94 28.62 53.80
N MET A 405 19.29 29.69 53.07
CA MET A 405 19.34 29.71 51.60
C MET A 405 20.33 28.67 51.07
N SER A 406 21.55 28.64 51.61
CA SER A 406 22.58 27.66 51.22
C SER A 406 22.13 26.22 51.48
N SER A 407 21.47 25.97 52.60
CA SER A 407 20.93 24.66 52.96
C SER A 407 19.82 24.21 52.00
N ALA A 408 18.89 25.11 51.63
CA ALA A 408 17.86 24.81 50.65
C ALA A 408 18.46 24.58 49.24
N ASN A 409 19.45 25.38 48.85
CA ASN A 409 20.20 25.18 47.60
C ASN A 409 20.95 23.84 47.58
N PHE A 410 21.43 23.36 48.74
CA PHE A 410 22.08 22.06 48.85
C PHE A 410 21.08 20.92 48.61
N VAL A 411 19.87 21.03 49.17
CA VAL A 411 18.79 20.09 48.88
C VAL A 411 18.42 20.11 47.39
N LEU A 412 18.33 21.29 46.76
CA LEU A 412 18.12 21.42 45.32
C LEU A 412 19.21 20.69 44.50
N LEU A 413 20.48 20.91 44.84
CA LEU A 413 21.64 20.28 44.18
C LEU A 413 21.57 18.76 44.30
N VAL A 414 21.39 18.24 45.52
CA VAL A 414 21.30 16.79 45.76
C VAL A 414 20.11 16.21 45.01
N ASN A 415 18.93 16.85 45.08
CA ASN A 415 17.74 16.38 44.40
C ASN A 415 17.95 16.34 42.87
N ALA A 416 18.55 17.38 42.29
CA ALA A 416 18.84 17.44 40.86
C ALA A 416 19.86 16.39 40.39
N LEU A 417 20.84 16.03 41.23
CA LEU A 417 21.81 14.97 40.93
C LEU A 417 21.22 13.57 41.11
N VAL A 418 20.44 13.35 42.18
CA VAL A 418 19.79 12.07 42.48
C VAL A 418 18.75 11.71 41.43
N VAL A 419 17.97 12.67 40.93
CA VAL A 419 16.97 12.39 39.88
C VAL A 419 17.59 12.09 38.52
N ASN A 420 18.75 12.68 38.21
CA ASN A 420 19.54 12.24 37.06
C ASN A 420 20.02 10.78 37.21
N TYR A 421 20.07 10.24 38.44
CA TYR A 421 20.46 8.86 38.75
C TYR A 421 19.26 7.91 38.88
N SER A 422 18.12 8.31 39.46
CA SER A 422 16.95 7.44 39.66
C SER A 422 16.24 7.08 38.35
N ASN A 423 16.23 7.99 37.37
CA ASN A 423 15.75 7.72 36.01
C ASN A 423 16.54 6.57 35.33
N ARG A 424 17.77 6.28 35.78
CA ARG A 424 18.58 5.15 35.33
C ARG A 424 18.02 3.80 35.79
N LEU A 425 17.41 3.75 36.98
CA LEU A 425 16.88 2.50 37.56
C LEU A 425 15.48 2.17 37.02
N SER A 426 14.64 3.19 36.78
CA SER A 426 13.32 2.99 36.17
C SER A 426 13.42 2.53 34.71
N GLU A 427 14.41 3.00 33.95
CA GLU A 427 14.70 2.51 32.59
C GLU A 427 15.26 1.09 32.55
N ILE A 428 16.17 0.74 33.47
CA ILE A 428 16.66 -0.64 33.58
C ILE A 428 15.48 -1.58 33.89
N SER A 429 14.58 -1.18 34.80
CA SER A 429 13.36 -1.93 35.11
C SER A 429 12.42 -2.07 33.91
N LYS A 430 12.14 -0.99 33.17
CA LYS A 430 11.30 -1.03 31.96
C LYS A 430 11.92 -1.83 30.81
N LYS A 431 13.24 -1.80 30.62
CA LYS A 431 13.94 -2.66 29.62
C LYS A 431 13.92 -4.13 30.00
N VAL A 432 14.05 -4.45 31.29
CA VAL A 432 13.94 -5.82 31.79
C VAL A 432 12.52 -6.37 31.60
N HIS A 433 11.48 -5.56 31.82
CA HIS A 433 10.08 -5.94 31.60
C HIS A 433 9.65 -6.02 30.13
N ARG A 434 10.35 -5.37 29.20
CA ARG A 434 10.06 -5.45 27.75
C ARG A 434 10.73 -6.64 27.07
N ASN A 435 11.73 -7.24 27.72
CA ASN A 435 12.50 -8.38 27.23
C ASN A 435 12.20 -9.69 27.99
N SER A 436 11.30 -9.65 28.98
CA SER A 436 10.67 -10.80 29.65
C SER A 436 9.25 -10.96 29.15
#